data_AF-A0A377Z0G6-F1
#
_entry.id   AF-A0A377Z0G6-F1
#
_cell.length_a   1.000
_cell.length_b   1.000
_cell.length_c   1.000
_cell.angle_alpha   90.00
_cell.angle_beta   90.00
_cell.angle_gamma   90.00
#
_symmetry.space_group_name_H-M   'P 1'
#
loop_
_entity.id
_entity.type
_entity.pdbx_description
1 polymer ?
#
loop_
_entity_poly.entity_id
_entity_poly.type
_entity_poly.pdbx_seq_one_letter_code
_entity_poly.pdbx_strand_id
1 'polypeptide(L)'
;MQFVRTHVDVSDPTLTALKAMLEVKQEVAPWVELQIVAFPQEGILSYPNGEALLEEALKLGADVVGAIPHFEFTREYGVESLHIAFRLAQQYDRPLDIHCDEIDDEQSRFVETVAALALKAGIGPRVTASHTTAMHSYNGAYTSRLFRLLKLSGINFVANPLVNIHLQGRFDDYPKRRGITRVKELLAAGSTFALVMMTSLTRGTRWGPAICCRSCIWGSMFAS
;
A
#
# COMPACT_ATOMS: atom_id res chain seq x y z
N MET A 1 -19.92 3.17 13.95
CA MET A 1 -19.45 2.53 12.70
C MET A 1 -17.94 2.59 12.67
N GLN A 2 -17.25 1.47 12.53
CA GLN A 2 -15.80 1.42 12.38
C GLN A 2 -15.43 1.40 10.90
N PHE A 3 -14.36 2.09 10.48
CA PHE A 3 -13.89 2.07 9.09
C PHE A 3 -12.64 1.21 9.00
N VAL A 4 -12.67 0.24 8.11
CA VAL A 4 -11.58 -0.71 7.89
C VAL A 4 -11.26 -0.78 6.41
N ARG A 5 -9.99 -0.70 6.05
CA ARG A 5 -9.49 -1.12 4.74
C ARG A 5 -8.76 -2.45 4.93
N THR A 6 -8.82 -3.37 3.99
CA THR A 6 -8.09 -4.65 4.08
C THR A 6 -7.44 -4.97 2.77
N HIS A 7 -6.19 -5.43 2.81
CA HIS A 7 -5.48 -5.88 1.62
C HIS A 7 -5.67 -7.38 1.49
N VAL A 8 -6.15 -7.81 0.33
CA VAL A 8 -6.42 -9.22 0.02
C VAL A 8 -5.56 -9.63 -1.16
N ASP A 9 -4.77 -10.68 -0.97
CA ASP A 9 -3.92 -11.23 -2.02
C ASP A 9 -4.76 -11.73 -3.20
N VAL A 10 -4.46 -11.21 -4.39
CA VAL A 10 -5.08 -11.60 -5.67
C VAL A 10 -4.10 -12.32 -6.60
N SER A 11 -2.87 -12.59 -6.16
CA SER A 11 -1.91 -13.48 -6.83
C SER A 11 -2.29 -14.95 -6.64
N ASP A 12 -3.57 -15.27 -6.83
CA ASP A 12 -4.19 -16.59 -6.70
C ASP A 12 -5.19 -16.80 -7.85
N PRO A 13 -4.98 -17.77 -8.75
CA PRO A 13 -5.86 -18.03 -9.89
C PRO A 13 -7.32 -18.30 -9.51
N THR A 14 -7.57 -18.75 -8.27
CA THR A 14 -8.93 -19.05 -7.79
C THR A 14 -9.61 -17.84 -7.15
N LEU A 15 -8.84 -16.81 -6.80
CA LEU A 15 -9.28 -15.63 -6.03
C LEU A 15 -10.07 -16.03 -4.77
N THR A 16 -9.65 -17.11 -4.11
CA THR A 16 -10.43 -17.71 -3.01
C THR A 16 -10.53 -16.75 -1.82
N ALA A 17 -9.42 -16.10 -1.45
CA ALA A 17 -9.39 -15.14 -0.36
C ALA A 17 -10.28 -13.92 -0.64
N LEU A 18 -10.28 -13.42 -1.88
CA LEU A 18 -11.12 -12.29 -2.28
C LEU A 18 -12.60 -12.62 -2.16
N LYS A 19 -13.04 -13.75 -2.70
CA LYS A 19 -14.44 -14.19 -2.64
C LYS A 19 -14.92 -14.31 -1.19
N ALA A 20 -14.12 -14.95 -0.33
CA ALA A 20 -14.43 -15.06 1.09
C ALA A 20 -14.52 -13.68 1.78
N MET A 21 -13.59 -12.75 1.46
CA MET A 21 -13.62 -11.42 2.05
C MET A 21 -14.79 -10.56 1.58
N LEU A 22 -15.28 -10.76 0.34
CA LEU A 22 -16.49 -10.10 -0.16
C LEU A 22 -17.74 -10.58 0.60
N GLU A 23 -17.83 -11.86 0.94
CA GLU A 23 -18.89 -12.39 1.82
C GLU A 23 -18.80 -11.78 3.23
N VAL A 24 -17.60 -11.79 3.83
CA VAL A 24 -17.36 -11.17 5.15
C VAL A 24 -17.75 -9.69 5.15
N LYS A 25 -17.43 -8.94 4.08
CA LYS A 25 -17.82 -7.53 3.95
C LYS A 25 -19.33 -7.33 4.08
N GLN A 26 -20.14 -8.23 3.54
CA GLN A 26 -21.60 -8.17 3.66
C GLN A 26 -22.06 -8.53 5.09
N GLU A 27 -21.47 -9.56 5.69
CA GLU A 27 -21.81 -10.01 7.04
C GLU A 27 -21.51 -8.95 8.11
N VAL A 28 -20.40 -8.23 7.98
CA VAL A 28 -19.95 -7.25 8.99
C VAL A 28 -20.48 -5.83 8.77
N ALA A 29 -21.20 -5.58 7.66
CA ALA A 29 -21.72 -4.27 7.29
C ALA A 29 -22.53 -3.54 8.38
N PRO A 30 -23.27 -4.21 9.30
CA PRO A 30 -23.95 -3.52 10.41
C PRO A 30 -23.01 -2.83 11.42
N TRP A 31 -21.74 -3.24 11.47
CA TRP A 31 -20.76 -2.77 12.46
C TRP A 31 -19.56 -2.06 11.86
N VAL A 32 -19.13 -2.51 10.67
CA VAL A 32 -17.88 -2.09 10.02
C VAL A 32 -18.13 -1.74 8.56
N GLU A 33 -17.66 -0.56 8.15
CA GLU A 33 -17.49 -0.21 6.75
C GLU A 33 -16.15 -0.76 6.27
N LEU A 34 -16.20 -1.87 5.54
CA LEU A 34 -15.02 -2.60 5.04
C LEU A 34 -14.73 -2.27 3.58
N GLN A 35 -13.55 -1.71 3.30
CA GLN A 35 -12.99 -1.54 1.97
C GLN A 35 -11.99 -2.66 1.67
N ILE A 36 -12.10 -3.28 0.51
CA ILE A 36 -11.19 -4.36 0.08
C ILE A 36 -10.26 -3.83 -1.02
N VAL A 37 -8.95 -3.91 -0.77
CA VAL A 37 -7.90 -3.65 -1.75
C VAL A 37 -7.54 -4.95 -2.44
N ALA A 38 -7.67 -4.98 -3.77
CA ALA A 38 -7.13 -6.06 -4.59
C ALA A 38 -5.60 -5.94 -4.63
N PHE A 39 -4.89 -6.78 -3.88
CA PHE A 39 -3.45 -6.64 -3.64
C PHE A 39 -2.65 -7.73 -4.38
N PRO A 40 -1.88 -7.39 -5.43
CA PRO A 40 -1.09 -8.38 -6.17
C PRO A 40 0.22 -8.68 -5.41
N GLN A 41 0.16 -9.56 -4.41
CA GLN A 41 1.26 -9.73 -3.44
C GLN A 41 2.57 -10.25 -4.07
N GLU A 42 2.47 -11.03 -5.15
CA GLU A 42 3.62 -11.54 -5.91
C GLU A 42 3.97 -10.68 -7.14
N GLY A 43 3.41 -9.48 -7.25
CA GLY A 43 3.62 -8.55 -8.37
C GLY A 43 2.57 -8.68 -9.48
N ILE A 44 2.35 -7.60 -10.22
CA ILE A 44 1.43 -7.55 -11.38
C ILE A 44 2.10 -8.16 -12.60
N LEU A 45 3.38 -7.85 -12.82
CA LEU A 45 4.16 -8.31 -13.97
C LEU A 45 5.04 -9.52 -13.66
N SER A 46 5.34 -9.73 -12.38
CA SER A 46 6.18 -10.84 -11.91
C SER A 46 5.38 -12.12 -11.64
N TYR A 47 4.05 -12.04 -11.56
CA TYR A 47 3.15 -13.19 -11.39
C TYR A 47 2.43 -13.58 -12.70
N PRO A 48 2.29 -14.89 -13.02
CA PRO A 48 1.54 -15.33 -14.19
C PRO A 48 0.11 -14.79 -14.21
N ASN A 49 -0.27 -14.11 -15.29
CA ASN A 49 -1.59 -13.46 -15.45
C ASN A 49 -1.92 -12.40 -14.38
N GLY A 50 -0.94 -11.79 -13.71
CA GLY A 50 -1.16 -10.86 -12.60
C GLY A 50 -2.07 -9.68 -12.95
N GLU A 51 -1.90 -9.05 -14.12
CA GLU A 51 -2.81 -7.99 -14.58
C GLU A 51 -4.26 -8.49 -14.73
N ALA A 52 -4.46 -9.65 -15.36
CA ALA A 52 -5.79 -10.20 -15.59
C ALA A 52 -6.48 -10.58 -14.26
N LEU A 53 -5.73 -11.11 -13.30
CA LEU A 53 -6.23 -11.42 -11.95
C LEU A 53 -6.61 -10.15 -11.18
N LEU A 54 -5.78 -9.10 -11.28
CA LEU A 54 -6.09 -7.81 -10.68
C LEU A 54 -7.36 -7.20 -11.30
N GLU A 55 -7.50 -7.26 -12.62
CA GLU A 55 -8.72 -6.78 -13.29
C GLU A 55 -9.96 -7.61 -12.88
N GLU A 56 -9.84 -8.93 -12.83
CA GLU A 56 -10.93 -9.81 -12.39
C GLU A 56 -11.35 -9.53 -10.94
N ALA A 57 -10.39 -9.26 -10.06
CA ALA A 57 -10.68 -8.87 -8.68
C ALA A 57 -11.52 -7.57 -8.59
N LEU A 58 -11.27 -6.61 -9.48
CA LEU A 58 -12.05 -5.37 -9.57
C LEU A 58 -13.46 -5.64 -10.11
N LYS A 59 -13.61 -6.51 -11.11
CA LYS A 59 -14.91 -6.94 -11.64
C LYS A 59 -15.76 -7.66 -10.58
N LEU A 60 -15.14 -8.45 -9.71
CA LEU A 60 -15.80 -9.15 -8.61
C LEU A 60 -16.25 -8.22 -7.47
N GLY A 61 -15.71 -7.01 -7.38
CA GLY A 61 -16.18 -5.99 -6.44
C GLY A 61 -15.15 -5.50 -5.42
N ALA A 62 -13.85 -5.71 -5.66
CA ALA A 62 -12.82 -5.01 -4.88
C ALA A 62 -13.00 -3.48 -5.00
N ASP A 63 -12.81 -2.77 -3.89
CA ASP A 63 -13.09 -1.33 -3.79
C ASP A 63 -11.91 -0.47 -4.21
N VAL A 64 -10.68 -0.99 -4.07
CA VAL A 64 -9.43 -0.24 -4.21
C VAL A 64 -8.43 -1.07 -5.01
N VAL A 65 -7.67 -0.41 -5.88
CA VAL A 65 -6.57 -1.05 -6.65
C VAL A 65 -5.28 -1.02 -5.83
N GLY A 66 -4.66 -2.18 -5.65
CA GLY A 66 -3.34 -2.32 -5.03
C GLY A 66 -2.20 -2.48 -6.03
N ALA A 67 -0.98 -2.28 -5.56
CA ALA A 67 0.26 -2.60 -6.27
C ALA A 67 1.42 -2.78 -5.28
N ILE A 68 2.49 -3.45 -5.70
CA ILE A 68 3.73 -3.67 -4.92
C ILE A 68 4.99 -3.44 -5.78
N PRO A 69 5.21 -2.22 -6.30
CA PRO A 69 6.21 -1.98 -7.35
C PRO A 69 7.66 -2.31 -6.95
N HIS A 70 7.97 -2.22 -5.65
CA HIS A 70 9.30 -2.53 -5.12
C HIS A 70 9.63 -4.03 -5.05
N PHE A 71 8.64 -4.89 -5.28
CA PHE A 71 8.79 -6.34 -5.27
C PHE A 71 8.77 -6.95 -6.67
N GLU A 72 8.50 -6.15 -7.71
CA GLU A 72 8.64 -6.59 -9.09
C GLU A 72 10.10 -6.94 -9.41
N PHE A 73 10.33 -7.87 -10.33
CA PHE A 73 11.68 -8.38 -10.62
C PHE A 73 12.67 -7.32 -11.11
N THR A 74 12.20 -6.26 -11.77
CA THR A 74 13.05 -5.18 -12.30
C THR A 74 12.44 -3.83 -11.97
N ARG A 75 13.29 -2.79 -11.99
CA ARG A 75 12.85 -1.41 -11.83
C ARG A 75 11.82 -1.03 -12.90
N GLU A 76 12.05 -1.46 -14.13
CA GLU A 76 11.18 -1.19 -15.27
C GLU A 76 9.81 -1.85 -15.07
N TYR A 77 9.76 -3.08 -14.55
CA TYR A 77 8.50 -3.75 -14.21
C TYR A 77 7.80 -3.04 -13.05
N GLY A 78 8.54 -2.56 -12.04
CA GLY A 78 7.98 -1.75 -10.96
C GLY A 78 7.36 -0.43 -11.45
N VAL A 79 7.93 0.20 -12.47
CA VAL A 79 7.35 1.41 -13.08
C VAL A 79 6.13 1.07 -13.93
N GLU A 80 6.21 0.03 -14.75
CA GLU A 80 5.11 -0.39 -15.63
C GLU A 80 3.91 -0.92 -14.85
N SER A 81 4.13 -1.64 -13.74
CA SER A 81 3.05 -2.13 -12.88
C SER A 81 2.23 -0.98 -12.27
N LEU A 82 2.86 0.16 -11.97
CA LEU A 82 2.16 1.37 -11.56
C LEU A 82 1.31 1.95 -12.70
N HIS A 83 1.82 1.98 -13.93
CA HIS A 83 1.03 2.42 -15.09
C HIS A 83 -0.22 1.55 -15.29
N ILE A 84 -0.08 0.23 -15.14
CA ILE A 84 -1.19 -0.73 -15.18
C ILE A 84 -2.19 -0.44 -14.05
N ALA A 85 -1.72 -0.29 -12.81
CA ALA A 85 -2.58 -0.04 -11.66
C ALA A 85 -3.38 1.28 -11.80
N PHE A 86 -2.73 2.36 -12.24
CA PHE A 86 -3.39 3.64 -12.51
C PHE A 86 -4.42 3.54 -13.65
N ARG A 87 -4.09 2.82 -14.73
CA ARG A 87 -5.04 2.58 -15.83
C ARG A 87 -6.29 1.83 -15.35
N LEU A 88 -6.10 0.73 -14.60
CA LEU A 88 -7.22 -0.05 -14.06
C LEU A 88 -8.05 0.78 -13.07
N ALA A 89 -7.40 1.55 -12.20
CA ALA A 89 -8.10 2.43 -11.28
C ALA A 89 -8.98 3.47 -11.99
N GLN A 90 -8.49 4.06 -13.09
CA GLN A 90 -9.29 4.98 -13.90
C GLN A 90 -10.40 4.27 -14.67
N GLN A 91 -10.13 3.10 -15.25
CA GLN A 91 -11.10 2.32 -16.03
C GLN A 91 -12.29 1.88 -15.17
N TYR A 92 -12.05 1.50 -13.92
CA TYR A 92 -13.07 0.99 -12.99
C TYR A 92 -13.54 2.03 -11.95
N ASP A 93 -13.10 3.29 -12.08
CA ASP A 93 -13.36 4.39 -11.15
C ASP A 93 -13.09 4.02 -9.67
N ARG A 94 -11.91 3.45 -9.40
CA ARG A 94 -11.50 3.02 -8.06
C ARG A 94 -10.34 3.86 -7.52
N PRO A 95 -10.28 4.13 -6.20
CA PRO A 95 -9.07 4.65 -5.56
C PRO A 95 -7.91 3.65 -5.61
N LEU A 96 -6.71 4.12 -5.24
CA LEU A 96 -5.49 3.31 -5.15
C LEU A 96 -4.93 3.28 -3.73
N ASP A 97 -4.40 2.12 -3.32
CA ASP A 97 -3.61 1.94 -2.11
C ASP A 97 -2.42 1.03 -2.38
N ILE A 98 -1.23 1.62 -2.48
CA ILE A 98 -0.04 0.98 -3.03
C ILE A 98 0.91 0.65 -1.88
N HIS A 99 1.34 -0.61 -1.78
CA HIS A 99 2.48 -0.98 -0.94
C HIS A 99 3.76 -0.44 -1.58
N CYS A 100 4.12 0.78 -1.20
CA CYS A 100 5.13 1.56 -1.88
C CYS A 100 6.43 1.53 -1.08
N ASP A 101 7.50 1.08 -1.71
CA ASP A 101 8.86 1.11 -1.16
C ASP A 101 8.98 0.55 0.27
N GLU A 102 8.39 -0.62 0.57
CA GLU A 102 8.48 -1.31 1.88
C GLU A 102 9.80 -2.10 2.02
N ILE A 103 10.91 -1.45 1.73
CA ILE A 103 12.26 -2.01 1.76
C ILE A 103 13.27 -0.94 2.19
N ASP A 104 14.40 -1.35 2.77
CA ASP A 104 15.44 -0.43 3.25
C ASP A 104 16.39 0.11 2.18
N ASP A 105 16.21 -0.28 0.91
CA ASP A 105 17.01 0.19 -0.22
C ASP A 105 16.67 1.64 -0.60
N GLU A 106 17.67 2.52 -0.56
CA GLU A 106 17.53 3.94 -0.93
C GLU A 106 17.25 4.17 -2.42
N GLN A 107 17.43 3.16 -3.27
CA GLN A 107 17.10 3.22 -4.70
C GLN A 107 15.64 2.82 -4.99
N SER A 108 14.94 2.25 -4.02
CA SER A 108 13.51 1.97 -4.10
C SER A 108 12.71 3.28 -4.02
N ARG A 109 12.44 3.88 -5.19
CA ARG A 109 11.95 5.26 -5.36
C ARG A 109 10.62 5.32 -6.09
N PHE A 110 9.80 4.28 -6.00
CA PHE A 110 8.55 4.18 -6.74
C PHE A 110 7.51 5.21 -6.27
N VAL A 111 7.61 5.72 -5.04
CA VAL A 111 6.77 6.82 -4.54
C VAL A 111 6.86 8.08 -5.42
N GLU A 112 8.01 8.33 -6.07
CA GLU A 112 8.15 9.43 -7.04
C GLU A 112 7.23 9.21 -8.24
N THR A 113 7.22 8.00 -8.80
CA THR A 113 6.35 7.61 -9.91
C THR A 113 4.88 7.67 -9.51
N VAL A 114 4.52 7.15 -8.33
CA VAL A 114 3.15 7.20 -7.80
C VAL A 114 2.66 8.66 -7.71
N ALA A 115 3.46 9.53 -7.11
CA ALA A 115 3.11 10.94 -6.96
C ALA A 115 3.00 11.66 -8.31
N ALA A 116 3.90 11.37 -9.26
CA ALA A 116 3.86 11.96 -10.59
C ALA A 116 2.62 11.52 -11.39
N LEU A 117 2.26 10.22 -11.34
CA LEU A 117 1.06 9.68 -11.98
C LEU A 117 -0.22 10.27 -11.36
N ALA A 118 -0.28 10.34 -10.04
CA ALA A 118 -1.41 10.93 -9.32
C ALA A 118 -1.62 12.41 -9.66
N LEU A 119 -0.52 13.18 -9.73
CA LEU A 119 -0.54 14.59 -10.13
C LEU A 119 -1.03 14.74 -11.57
N LYS A 120 -0.47 13.95 -12.51
CA LYS A 120 -0.82 14.02 -13.93
C LYS A 120 -2.29 13.67 -14.17
N ALA A 121 -2.82 12.69 -13.44
CA ALA A 121 -4.20 12.25 -13.55
C ALA A 121 -5.19 13.13 -12.76
N GLY A 122 -4.71 14.01 -11.87
CA GLY A 122 -5.57 14.85 -11.02
C GLY A 122 -6.34 14.07 -9.96
N ILE A 123 -5.88 12.87 -9.58
CA ILE A 123 -6.56 11.96 -8.64
C ILE A 123 -5.83 11.81 -7.30
N GLY A 124 -4.93 12.74 -6.97
CA GLY A 124 -4.15 12.78 -5.73
C GLY A 124 -4.88 12.30 -4.47
N PRO A 125 -6.00 12.93 -4.10
CA PRO A 125 -6.76 12.55 -2.89
C PRO A 125 -7.29 11.10 -2.87
N ARG A 126 -7.35 10.43 -4.03
CA ARG A 126 -7.78 9.04 -4.19
C ARG A 126 -6.62 8.04 -4.19
N VAL A 127 -5.38 8.49 -4.03
CA VAL A 127 -4.17 7.67 -4.05
C VAL A 127 -3.56 7.64 -2.66
N THR A 128 -3.25 6.44 -2.18
CA THR A 128 -2.58 6.21 -0.90
C THR A 128 -1.26 5.47 -1.15
N ALA A 129 -0.17 5.97 -0.58
CA ALA A 129 1.11 5.29 -0.53
C ALA A 129 1.32 4.72 0.88
N SER A 130 1.20 3.40 1.00
CA SER A 130 1.38 2.67 2.25
C SER A 130 2.85 2.29 2.44
N HIS A 131 3.29 2.32 3.70
CA HIS A 131 4.65 2.06 4.20
C HIS A 131 5.67 3.14 3.87
N THR A 132 6.15 3.21 2.62
CA THR A 132 7.22 4.12 2.18
C THR A 132 8.46 4.08 3.06
N THR A 133 8.85 2.90 3.55
CA THR A 133 9.95 2.74 4.52
C THR A 133 11.29 3.16 3.93
N ALA A 134 11.51 2.97 2.62
CA ALA A 134 12.70 3.44 1.91
C ALA A 134 12.92 4.96 2.07
N MET A 135 11.85 5.75 2.28
CA MET A 135 11.96 7.20 2.48
C MET A 135 12.78 7.58 3.72
N HIS A 136 12.83 6.69 4.72
CA HIS A 136 13.77 6.80 5.83
C HIS A 136 15.22 6.90 5.33
N SER A 137 15.57 6.04 4.37
CA SER A 137 16.93 5.77 3.92
C SER A 137 17.37 6.63 2.75
N TYR A 138 16.48 7.44 2.16
CA TYR A 138 16.83 8.33 1.06
C TYR A 138 17.86 9.39 1.42
N ASN A 139 18.71 9.72 0.44
CA ASN A 139 19.55 10.91 0.49
C ASN A 139 18.72 12.20 0.68
N GLY A 140 19.20 13.11 1.53
CA GLY A 140 18.48 14.33 1.91
C GLY A 140 18.16 15.28 0.75
N ALA A 141 19.06 15.43 -0.23
CA ALA A 141 18.81 16.29 -1.39
C ALA A 141 17.68 15.73 -2.26
N TYR A 142 17.69 14.41 -2.49
CA TYR A 142 16.61 13.72 -3.19
C TYR A 142 15.28 13.89 -2.45
N THR A 143 15.26 13.65 -1.13
CA THR A 143 14.04 13.79 -0.34
C THR A 143 13.49 15.20 -0.36
N SER A 144 14.35 16.22 -0.23
CA SER A 144 13.90 17.62 -0.29
C SER A 144 13.21 17.96 -1.61
N ARG A 145 13.73 17.45 -2.73
CA ARG A 145 13.10 17.60 -4.06
C ARG A 145 11.81 16.81 -4.15
N LEU A 146 11.79 15.57 -3.65
CA LEU A 146 10.62 14.69 -3.63
C LEU A 146 9.45 15.32 -2.87
N PHE A 147 9.68 15.93 -1.71
CA PHE A 147 8.63 16.55 -0.90
C PHE A 147 7.82 17.62 -1.64
N ARG A 148 8.46 18.37 -2.56
CA ARG A 148 7.74 19.30 -3.44
C ARG A 148 6.74 18.56 -4.33
N LEU A 149 7.13 17.43 -4.92
CA LEU A 149 6.24 16.61 -5.75
C LEU A 149 5.11 16.00 -4.92
N LEU A 150 5.41 15.48 -3.72
CA LEU A 150 4.40 14.88 -2.83
C LEU A 150 3.33 15.90 -2.43
N LYS A 151 3.74 17.15 -2.16
CA LYS A 151 2.81 18.23 -1.86
C LYS A 151 1.93 18.60 -3.05
N LEU A 152 2.52 18.66 -4.26
CA LEU A 152 1.78 18.97 -5.48
C LEU A 152 0.79 17.85 -5.84
N SER A 153 1.20 16.59 -5.68
CA SER A 153 0.37 15.44 -6.03
C SER A 153 -0.83 15.26 -5.09
N GLY A 154 -0.72 15.69 -3.83
CA GLY A 154 -1.81 15.58 -2.86
C GLY A 154 -2.18 14.14 -2.49
N ILE A 155 -1.23 13.21 -2.64
CA ILE A 155 -1.43 11.80 -2.24
C ILE A 155 -1.42 11.63 -0.72
N ASN A 156 -2.09 10.59 -0.25
CA ASN A 156 -2.14 10.23 1.17
C ASN A 156 -1.04 9.24 1.53
N PHE A 157 -0.63 9.23 2.81
CA PHE A 157 0.38 8.32 3.32
C PHE A 157 -0.14 7.50 4.50
N VAL A 158 0.28 6.24 4.57
CA VAL A 158 0.03 5.38 5.72
C VAL A 158 1.34 4.78 6.20
N ALA A 159 1.64 4.88 7.49
CA ALA A 159 2.76 4.15 8.08
C ALA A 159 2.31 3.16 9.16
N ASN A 160 3.12 2.12 9.31
CA ASN A 160 2.84 1.00 10.18
C ASN A 160 4.04 0.72 11.09
N PRO A 161 4.25 1.58 12.10
CA PRO A 161 5.51 1.63 12.84
C PRO A 161 5.83 0.32 13.57
N LEU A 162 4.83 -0.40 14.07
CA LEU A 162 5.03 -1.67 14.81
C LEU A 162 5.51 -2.81 13.90
N VAL A 163 5.02 -2.87 12.66
CA VAL A 163 5.50 -3.86 11.69
C VAL A 163 6.80 -3.40 11.06
N ASN A 164 6.92 -2.13 10.68
CA ASN A 164 8.13 -1.64 10.03
C ASN A 164 9.35 -1.76 10.98
N ILE A 165 9.22 -1.47 12.28
CA ILE A 165 10.35 -1.66 13.22
C ILE A 165 10.78 -3.13 13.37
N HIS A 166 9.88 -4.09 13.08
CA HIS A 166 10.17 -5.53 13.15
C HIS A 166 10.71 -6.10 11.83
N LEU A 167 10.28 -5.56 10.69
CA LEU A 167 10.66 -6.04 9.36
C LEU A 167 11.90 -5.33 8.81
N GLN A 168 12.07 -4.05 9.10
CA GLN A 168 13.15 -3.22 8.57
C GLN A 168 14.39 -3.26 9.49
N GLY A 169 15.55 -2.85 8.97
CA GLY A 169 16.85 -2.93 9.65
C GLY A 169 17.41 -4.35 9.80
N ARG A 170 16.77 -5.37 9.20
CA ARG A 170 17.21 -6.77 9.25
C ARG A 170 18.51 -7.04 8.48
N PHE A 171 18.78 -6.22 7.47
CA PHE A 171 20.00 -6.30 6.66
C PHE A 171 21.11 -5.36 7.15
N ASP A 172 20.85 -4.53 8.16
CA ASP A 172 21.87 -3.70 8.79
C ASP A 172 22.66 -4.55 9.80
N ASP A 173 23.95 -4.23 9.97
CA ASP A 173 24.70 -4.64 11.16
C ASP A 173 24.45 -3.63 12.29
N TYR A 174 25.46 -2.89 12.75
CA TYR A 174 25.28 -1.76 13.67
C TYR A 174 25.95 -0.49 13.12
N PRO A 175 25.32 0.70 13.28
CA PRO A 175 24.02 0.95 13.91
C PRO A 175 22.82 0.47 13.06
N LYS A 176 21.77 -0.06 13.72
CA LYS A 176 20.53 -0.49 13.05
C LYS A 176 19.59 0.69 12.82
N ARG A 177 19.12 0.85 11.59
CA ARG A 177 18.12 1.86 11.25
C ARG A 177 16.76 1.51 11.82
N ARG A 178 15.89 2.52 11.96
CA ARG A 178 14.49 2.32 12.38
C ARG A 178 13.61 1.79 11.24
N GLY A 179 13.90 2.23 10.00
CA GLY A 179 13.15 1.81 8.81
C GLY A 179 11.69 2.27 8.80
N ILE A 180 11.37 3.41 9.41
CA ILE A 180 10.03 4.00 9.39
C ILE A 180 10.08 5.27 8.54
N THR A 181 9.08 5.49 7.69
CA THR A 181 8.97 6.69 6.84
C THR A 181 9.05 8.01 7.64
N ARG A 182 9.26 9.13 6.95
CA ARG A 182 9.48 10.47 7.53
C ARG A 182 8.18 11.13 7.99
N VAL A 183 7.51 10.51 8.95
CA VAL A 183 6.16 10.88 9.42
C VAL A 183 6.06 12.34 9.85
N LYS A 184 7.01 12.81 10.66
CA LYS A 184 6.97 14.18 11.20
C LYS A 184 7.16 15.22 10.10
N GLU A 185 8.05 14.93 9.16
CA GLU A 185 8.35 15.77 8.02
C GLU A 185 7.15 15.82 7.06
N LEU A 186 6.50 14.68 6.77
CA LEU A 186 5.30 14.62 5.93
C LEU A 186 4.15 15.43 6.54
N LEU A 187 3.93 15.32 7.85
CA LEU A 187 2.94 16.14 8.57
C LEU A 187 3.28 17.64 8.49
N ALA A 188 4.54 18.02 8.72
CA ALA A 188 4.98 19.40 8.63
C ALA A 188 4.86 19.99 7.21
N ALA A 189 4.95 19.13 6.18
CA ALA A 189 4.77 19.52 4.78
C ALA A 189 3.30 19.70 4.37
N GLY A 190 2.35 19.31 5.23
CA GLY A 190 0.91 19.38 4.99
C GLY A 190 0.33 18.17 4.24
N SER A 191 1.04 17.04 4.21
CA SER A 191 0.51 15.80 3.64
C SER A 191 -0.50 15.13 4.59
N THR A 192 -1.59 14.61 4.03
CA THR A 192 -2.53 13.76 4.78
C THR A 192 -1.85 12.45 5.16
N PHE A 193 -1.93 12.09 6.44
CA PHE A 193 -1.19 10.97 7.00
C PHE A 193 -2.04 10.19 8.00
N ALA A 194 -1.93 8.85 7.98
CA ALA A 194 -2.53 7.98 9.00
C ALA A 194 -1.52 6.95 9.55
N LEU A 195 -1.69 6.59 10.83
CA LEU A 195 -1.00 5.47 11.45
C LEU A 195 -1.91 4.25 11.45
N VAL A 196 -1.38 3.08 11.13
CA VAL A 196 -2.16 1.84 11.10
C VAL A 196 -1.48 0.76 11.95
N MET A 197 -2.31 -0.06 12.59
CA MET A 197 -1.92 -1.31 13.21
C MET A 197 -2.15 -2.44 12.20
N MET A 198 -1.10 -2.99 11.59
CA MET A 198 -1.19 -4.33 10.99
C MET A 198 -1.08 -5.36 12.10
N THR A 199 -1.99 -6.31 12.09
CA THR A 199 -1.80 -7.60 12.75
C THR A 199 -1.91 -8.68 11.69
N SER A 200 -0.78 -9.15 11.16
CA SER A 200 -0.76 -10.42 10.44
C SER A 200 -0.29 -11.50 11.40
N LEU A 201 -1.18 -12.39 11.86
CA LEU A 201 -0.77 -13.68 12.43
C LEU A 201 -0.35 -14.64 11.30
N THR A 202 0.55 -14.18 10.43
CA THR A 202 1.09 -14.93 9.30
C THR A 202 2.59 -15.17 9.51
N ARG A 203 3.21 -16.01 8.67
CA ARG A 203 4.62 -16.48 8.81
C ARG A 203 5.61 -15.29 8.81
N GLY A 204 5.81 -14.62 9.95
CA GLY A 204 6.78 -13.52 10.09
C GLY A 204 6.59 -12.62 11.30
N THR A 205 5.39 -12.54 11.86
CA THR A 205 5.02 -11.62 12.96
C THR A 205 4.26 -12.37 14.05
N ARG A 206 4.86 -12.54 15.25
CA ARG A 206 4.20 -13.06 16.45
C ARG A 206 4.00 -11.93 17.45
N TRP A 207 2.83 -11.30 17.44
CA TRP A 207 2.38 -10.39 18.50
C TRP A 207 1.02 -10.87 19.03
N GLY A 208 0.67 -10.46 20.26
CA GLY A 208 -0.45 -10.97 21.08
C GLY A 208 -1.86 -10.83 20.48
N PRO A 209 -2.91 -11.23 21.22
CA PRO A 209 -4.21 -11.58 20.65
C PRO A 209 -4.92 -10.36 20.06
N ALA A 210 -4.86 -10.22 18.74
CA ALA A 210 -5.84 -9.49 17.96
C ALA A 210 -6.61 -10.53 17.13
N ILE A 211 -7.93 -10.52 17.26
CA ILE A 211 -8.84 -11.34 16.45
C ILE A 211 -8.73 -10.80 15.03
N CYS A 212 -8.02 -11.51 14.15
CA CYS A 212 -7.95 -11.14 12.75
C CYS A 212 -7.49 -12.35 11.93
N CYS A 213 -8.39 -12.82 11.06
CA CYS A 213 -8.10 -13.80 10.01
C CYS A 213 -6.94 -13.34 9.11
N ARG A 214 -6.45 -14.24 8.25
CA ARG A 214 -5.32 -14.15 7.29
C ARG A 214 -5.24 -12.92 6.36
N SER A 215 -6.03 -11.89 6.59
CA SER A 215 -6.14 -10.63 5.88
C SER A 215 -5.53 -9.50 6.72
N CYS A 216 -4.71 -8.64 6.11
CA CYS A 216 -4.19 -7.46 6.79
C CYS A 216 -5.34 -6.46 6.99
N ILE A 217 -5.93 -6.42 8.19
CA ILE A 217 -6.97 -5.45 8.57
C ILE A 217 -6.32 -4.10 8.90
N TRP A 218 -6.78 -3.03 8.27
CA TRP A 218 -6.35 -1.65 8.45
C TRP A 218 -7.49 -0.88 9.11
N GLY A 219 -7.41 -0.61 10.41
CA GLY A 219 -8.30 0.38 11.02
C GLY A 219 -7.76 1.78 10.74
N SER A 220 -8.48 2.61 9.98
CA SER A 220 -8.16 4.03 9.82
C SER A 220 -9.41 4.86 10.10
N MET A 221 -9.33 5.73 11.10
CA MET A 221 -10.32 6.79 11.29
C MET A 221 -9.97 7.92 10.32
N PHE A 222 -10.62 7.96 9.15
CA PHE A 222 -10.67 9.18 8.35
C PHE A 222 -11.83 10.03 8.85
N ALA A 223 -11.53 11.14 9.52
CA ALA A 223 -12.52 12.18 9.78
C ALA A 223 -12.79 12.93 8.47
N SER A 224 -14.07 13.22 8.25
CA SER A 224 -14.68 13.83 7.06
C SER A 224 -14.05 15.14 6.63
#